data_AF-A0A496ZJS9-F1
#
_entry.id   AF-A0A496ZJS9-F1
#
_cell.length_a   1.000
_cell.length_b   1.000
_cell.length_c   1.000
_cell.angle_alpha   90.00
_cell.angle_beta   90.00
_cell.angle_gamma   90.00
#
_symmetry.space_group_name_H-M   'P 1'
#
loop_
_entity.id
_entity.type
_entity.pdbx_description
1 polymer ?
#
loop_
_entity_poly.entity_id
_entity_poly.type
_entity_poly.pdbx_seq_one_letter_code
_entity_poly.pdbx_strand_id
1 'polypeptide(L)'
;MRFDLHLIASWIEPGARVLDLGCGEGSLLEHLIQHKKVIGSGIEQNESRAAKCIEKGLTVLQGDINEEVEDYPDNSFDYVILSQTLQQVYAPDDLIRSMLRIGKKGIVSFPNFSHWRVRLQLLTTGHAPVTRQLPYQWYDTPNIRVLTLKDFRKFAREVGYRILKEIAIETQTPNRQGNIIRVMPNVRATYGIFLIGT
;
A
#
# COMPACT_ATOMS: atom_id res chain seq x y z
N MET A 1 7.79 -10.77 7.95
CA MET A 1 7.06 -9.56 7.50
C MET A 1 8.04 -8.52 6.93
N ARG A 2 7.67 -7.81 5.86
CA ARG A 2 8.50 -6.76 5.22
C ARG A 2 8.65 -5.51 6.10
N PHE A 3 9.66 -4.67 5.85
CA PHE A 3 9.92 -3.48 6.68
C PHE A 3 8.80 -2.43 6.63
N ASP A 4 8.24 -2.17 5.45
CA ASP A 4 7.10 -1.27 5.25
C ASP A 4 5.87 -1.71 6.07
N LEU A 5 5.59 -3.00 6.09
CA LEU A 5 4.48 -3.57 6.84
C LEU A 5 4.64 -3.39 8.37
N HIS A 6 5.87 -3.41 8.90
CA HIS A 6 6.11 -3.10 10.32
C HIS A 6 5.79 -1.64 10.65
N LEU A 7 6.12 -0.72 9.75
CA LEU A 7 5.80 0.70 9.93
C LEU A 7 4.29 0.94 9.85
N ILE A 8 3.59 0.29 8.91
CA ILE A 8 2.14 0.31 8.84
C ILE A 8 1.54 -0.21 10.15
N ALA A 9 1.97 -1.39 10.62
CA ALA A 9 1.50 -1.97 11.88
C ALA A 9 1.75 -1.07 13.11
N SER A 10 2.81 -0.25 13.07
CA SER A 10 3.09 0.72 14.14
C SER A 10 2.06 1.86 14.23
N TRP A 11 1.32 2.15 13.15
CA TRP A 11 0.27 3.17 13.11
C TRP A 11 -1.12 2.66 13.49
N ILE A 12 -1.28 1.33 13.56
CA ILE A 12 -2.53 0.68 13.93
C ILE A 12 -2.62 0.57 15.45
N GLU A 13 -3.74 1.07 15.98
CA GLU A 13 -4.07 0.97 17.40
C GLU A 13 -4.45 -0.47 17.76
N PRO A 14 -4.06 -0.97 18.95
CA PRO A 14 -4.51 -2.26 19.42
C PRO A 14 -6.05 -2.35 19.49
N GLY A 15 -6.61 -3.51 19.14
CA GLY A 15 -8.06 -3.74 19.16
C GLY A 15 -8.85 -3.08 18.03
N ALA A 16 -8.19 -2.34 17.12
CA ALA A 16 -8.86 -1.67 16.01
C ALA A 16 -9.51 -2.67 15.03
N ARG A 17 -10.57 -2.22 14.34
CA ARG A 17 -11.14 -2.93 13.19
C ARG A 17 -10.36 -2.57 11.93
N VAL A 18 -9.84 -3.55 11.21
CA VAL A 18 -8.93 -3.35 10.08
C VAL A 18 -9.38 -4.12 8.86
N LEU A 19 -9.34 -3.47 7.69
CA LEU A 19 -9.45 -4.09 6.38
C LEU A 19 -8.13 -3.94 5.63
N ASP A 20 -7.56 -5.03 5.13
CA ASP A 20 -6.33 -5.04 4.30
C ASP A 20 -6.67 -5.38 2.85
N LEU A 21 -6.58 -4.39 1.96
CA LEU A 21 -6.90 -4.49 0.54
C LEU A 21 -5.68 -4.95 -0.26
N GLY A 22 -5.79 -6.09 -0.93
CA GLY A 22 -4.67 -6.77 -1.55
C GLY A 22 -3.73 -7.34 -0.49
N CYS A 23 -4.28 -8.09 0.47
CA CYS A 23 -3.55 -8.56 1.65
C CYS A 23 -2.43 -9.58 1.35
N GLY A 24 -2.34 -10.08 0.10
CA GLY A 24 -1.35 -11.06 -0.31
C GLY A 24 -1.49 -12.35 0.48
N GLU A 25 -0.39 -12.85 1.05
CA GLU A 25 -0.39 -14.03 1.93
C GLU A 25 -0.71 -13.71 3.41
N GLY A 26 -1.35 -12.57 3.67
CA GLY A 26 -1.91 -12.22 4.97
C GLY A 26 -0.88 -11.88 6.06
N SER A 27 0.39 -11.65 5.69
CA SER A 27 1.48 -11.42 6.67
C SER A 27 1.24 -10.23 7.59
N LEU A 28 0.59 -9.16 7.10
CA LEU A 28 0.27 -7.99 7.91
C LEU A 28 -0.89 -8.27 8.87
N LEU A 29 -2.00 -8.82 8.34
CA LEU A 29 -3.17 -9.20 9.13
C LEU A 29 -2.82 -10.18 10.25
N GLU A 30 -2.06 -11.23 9.94
CA GLU A 30 -1.56 -12.21 10.91
C GLU A 30 -0.82 -11.52 12.06
N HIS A 31 0.10 -10.63 11.74
CA HIS A 31 0.87 -9.88 12.74
C HIS A 31 -0.03 -8.96 13.59
N LEU A 32 -0.97 -8.24 12.97
CA LEU A 32 -1.90 -7.36 13.67
C LEU A 32 -2.83 -8.13 14.62
N ILE A 33 -3.34 -9.28 14.20
CA ILE A 33 -4.19 -10.13 15.04
C ILE A 33 -3.38 -10.64 16.23
N GLN A 34 -2.19 -11.21 15.99
CA GLN A 34 -1.36 -11.83 17.04
C GLN A 34 -0.81 -10.82 18.05
N HIS A 35 -0.36 -9.65 17.61
CA HIS A 35 0.37 -8.71 18.47
C HIS A 35 -0.43 -7.45 18.86
N LYS A 36 -1.44 -7.09 18.07
CA LYS A 36 -2.28 -5.90 18.32
C LYS A 36 -3.72 -6.27 18.66
N LYS A 37 -4.10 -7.55 18.64
CA LYS A 37 -5.47 -8.03 18.92
C LYS A 37 -6.52 -7.33 18.04
N VAL A 38 -6.14 -7.01 16.82
CA VAL A 38 -7.00 -6.35 15.83
C VAL A 38 -8.11 -7.30 15.39
N ILE A 39 -9.29 -6.75 15.10
CA ILE A 39 -10.37 -7.45 14.41
C ILE A 39 -10.15 -7.19 12.92
N GLY A 40 -9.42 -8.11 12.27
CA GLY A 40 -8.90 -7.91 10.93
C GLY A 40 -9.59 -8.79 9.89
N SER A 41 -9.83 -8.21 8.70
CA SER A 41 -10.23 -8.94 7.49
C SER A 41 -9.42 -8.46 6.29
N GLY A 42 -9.35 -9.25 5.23
CA GLY A 42 -8.63 -8.89 4.01
C GLY A 42 -9.40 -9.23 2.75
N ILE A 43 -8.99 -8.60 1.65
CA ILE A 43 -9.48 -8.89 0.29
C ILE A 43 -8.26 -9.19 -0.57
N GLU A 44 -8.28 -10.31 -1.31
CA GLU A 44 -7.19 -10.69 -2.20
C GLU A 44 -7.73 -11.30 -3.49
N GLN A 45 -7.32 -10.76 -4.63
CA GLN A 45 -7.79 -11.23 -5.93
C GLN A 45 -7.20 -12.60 -6.30
N ASN A 46 -5.94 -12.87 -5.93
CA ASN A 46 -5.27 -14.11 -6.28
C ASN A 46 -5.72 -15.27 -5.37
N GLU A 47 -6.41 -16.24 -5.97
CA GLU A 47 -6.93 -17.44 -5.30
C GLU A 47 -5.89 -18.17 -4.45
N SER A 48 -4.68 -18.40 -4.98
CA SER A 48 -3.63 -19.13 -4.26
C SER A 48 -3.13 -18.39 -3.01
N ARG A 49 -3.14 -17.05 -3.03
CA ARG A 49 -2.76 -16.22 -1.88
C ARG A 49 -3.88 -16.13 -0.86
N ALA A 50 -5.13 -16.01 -1.31
CA ALA A 50 -6.31 -16.07 -0.46
C ALA A 50 -6.38 -17.41 0.28
N ALA A 51 -6.15 -18.53 -0.40
CA ALA A 51 -6.09 -19.87 0.20
C ALA A 51 -5.06 -19.95 1.34
N LYS A 52 -3.84 -19.43 1.13
CA LYS A 52 -2.81 -19.35 2.19
C LYS A 52 -3.23 -18.51 3.40
N CYS A 53 -4.07 -17.50 3.21
CA CYS A 53 -4.61 -16.72 4.32
C CYS A 53 -5.60 -17.55 5.13
N ILE A 54 -6.48 -18.28 4.45
CA ILE A 54 -7.48 -19.16 5.07
C ILE A 54 -6.78 -20.30 5.84
N GLU A 55 -5.72 -20.90 5.29
CA GLU A 55 -4.88 -21.90 5.97
C GLU A 55 -4.29 -21.38 7.28
N LYS A 56 -4.00 -20.08 7.37
CA LYS A 56 -3.54 -19.41 8.60
C LYS A 56 -4.67 -19.03 9.56
N GLY A 57 -5.92 -19.34 9.22
CA GLY A 57 -7.11 -18.96 10.00
C GLY A 57 -7.48 -17.48 9.87
N LEU A 58 -7.01 -16.77 8.84
CA LEU A 58 -7.36 -15.38 8.60
C LEU A 58 -8.70 -15.27 7.88
N THR A 59 -9.48 -14.25 8.23
CA THR A 59 -10.72 -13.90 7.50
C THR A 59 -10.36 -13.13 6.23
N VAL A 60 -10.34 -13.81 5.09
CA VAL A 60 -10.03 -13.20 3.78
C VAL A 60 -11.09 -13.55 2.76
N LEU A 61 -11.54 -12.54 2.02
CA LEU A 61 -12.43 -12.67 0.87
C LEU A 61 -11.58 -12.73 -0.41
N GLN A 62 -11.88 -13.68 -1.28
CA GLN A 62 -11.27 -13.73 -2.62
C GLN A 62 -12.13 -12.91 -3.57
N GLY A 63 -11.58 -11.81 -4.09
CA GLY A 63 -12.36 -10.86 -4.91
C GLY A 63 -11.57 -9.64 -5.37
N ASP A 64 -12.19 -8.81 -6.21
CA ASP A 64 -11.62 -7.55 -6.68
C ASP A 64 -11.87 -6.44 -5.67
N ILE A 65 -10.81 -5.79 -5.19
CA ILE A 65 -10.91 -4.71 -4.20
C ILE A 65 -11.77 -3.52 -4.66
N ASN A 66 -11.99 -3.32 -5.96
CA ASN A 66 -12.84 -2.23 -6.45
C ASN A 66 -14.33 -2.57 -6.36
N GLU A 67 -14.69 -3.85 -6.42
CA GLU A 67 -16.07 -4.32 -6.33
C GLU A 67 -16.43 -4.59 -4.86
N GLU A 68 -15.59 -5.37 -4.17
CA GLU A 68 -15.87 -5.87 -2.83
C GLU A 68 -15.91 -4.76 -1.76
N VAL A 69 -15.22 -3.63 -1.95
CA VAL A 69 -15.28 -2.51 -1.00
C VAL A 69 -16.65 -1.84 -0.97
N GLU A 70 -17.43 -1.94 -2.05
CA GLU A 70 -18.75 -1.31 -2.12
C GLU A 70 -19.79 -2.00 -1.25
N ASP A 71 -19.61 -3.30 -0.98
CA ASP A 71 -20.50 -4.09 -0.14
C ASP A 71 -20.37 -3.79 1.37
N TYR A 72 -19.32 -3.05 1.76
CA TYR A 72 -19.12 -2.65 3.15
C TYR A 72 -19.92 -1.39 3.50
N PRO A 73 -20.63 -1.39 4.65
CA PRO A 73 -21.26 -0.18 5.18
C PRO A 73 -20.24 0.90 5.53
N ASP A 74 -20.70 2.15 5.55
CA ASP A 74 -19.90 3.29 6.00
C ASP A 74 -19.38 3.10 7.43
N ASN A 75 -18.17 3.57 7.71
CA ASN A 75 -17.53 3.52 9.04
C ASN A 75 -17.39 2.11 9.66
N SER A 76 -17.36 1.07 8.83
CA SER A 76 -17.15 -0.32 9.23
C SER A 76 -15.76 -0.58 9.83
N PHE A 77 -14.76 0.22 9.47
CA PHE A 77 -13.37 0.02 9.89
C PHE A 77 -12.76 1.26 10.54
N ASP A 78 -11.82 1.04 11.45
CA ASP A 78 -11.01 2.13 12.00
C ASP A 78 -9.82 2.45 11.09
N TYR A 79 -9.28 1.43 10.41
CA TYR A 79 -8.23 1.56 9.41
C TYR A 79 -8.51 0.68 8.21
N VAL A 80 -8.31 1.23 7.01
CA VAL A 80 -8.27 0.45 5.77
C VAL A 80 -6.90 0.64 5.14
N ILE A 81 -6.26 -0.45 4.74
CA ILE A 81 -4.87 -0.48 4.27
C ILE A 81 -4.86 -0.88 2.81
N LEU A 82 -4.12 -0.14 1.99
CA LEU A 82 -3.84 -0.42 0.59
C LEU A 82 -2.32 -0.36 0.38
N SER A 83 -1.64 -1.47 0.67
CA SER A 83 -0.17 -1.52 0.74
C SER A 83 0.48 -2.11 -0.51
N GLN A 84 1.19 -1.27 -1.27
CA GLN A 84 1.85 -1.63 -2.54
C GLN A 84 0.88 -2.12 -3.63
N THR A 85 -0.36 -1.64 -3.59
CA THR A 85 -1.42 -2.02 -4.54
C THR A 85 -1.89 -0.82 -5.36
N LEU A 86 -1.78 0.42 -4.85
CA LEU A 86 -2.32 1.63 -5.51
C LEU A 86 -1.84 1.79 -6.96
N GLN A 87 -0.59 1.42 -7.26
CA GLN A 87 -0.03 1.58 -8.60
C GLN A 87 -0.63 0.65 -9.66
N GLN A 88 -1.41 -0.35 -9.24
CA GLN A 88 -2.13 -1.29 -10.10
C GLN A 88 -3.60 -0.89 -10.30
N VAL A 89 -4.08 0.09 -9.53
CA VAL A 89 -5.49 0.51 -9.54
C VAL A 89 -5.79 1.44 -10.71
N TYR A 90 -6.87 1.15 -11.43
CA TYR A 90 -7.28 1.94 -12.59
C TYR A 90 -7.83 3.31 -12.17
N ALA A 91 -8.73 3.36 -11.19
CA ALA A 91 -9.33 4.58 -10.66
C ALA A 91 -8.93 4.82 -9.19
N PRO A 92 -7.73 5.39 -8.92
CA PRO A 92 -7.24 5.51 -7.55
C PRO A 92 -8.04 6.49 -6.69
N ASP A 93 -8.69 7.49 -7.28
CA ASP A 93 -9.55 8.41 -6.52
C ASP A 93 -10.77 7.68 -5.97
N ASP A 94 -11.51 6.98 -6.85
CA ASP A 94 -12.72 6.24 -6.48
C ASP A 94 -12.43 5.21 -5.38
N LEU A 95 -11.37 4.40 -5.55
CA LEU A 95 -10.98 3.44 -4.52
C LEU A 95 -10.61 4.11 -3.19
N ILE A 96 -9.87 5.23 -3.21
CA ILE A 96 -9.51 5.94 -1.97
C ILE A 96 -10.75 6.57 -1.32
N ARG A 97 -11.72 7.05 -2.10
CA ARG A 97 -13.01 7.55 -1.57
C ARG A 97 -13.76 6.42 -0.87
N SER A 98 -13.91 5.26 -1.52
CA SER A 98 -14.58 4.10 -0.91
C SER A 98 -13.83 3.62 0.34
N MET A 99 -12.49 3.60 0.28
CA MET A 99 -11.64 3.30 1.43
C MET A 99 -11.90 4.25 2.63
N LEU A 100 -12.03 5.55 2.39
CA LEU A 100 -12.30 6.56 3.42
C LEU A 100 -13.79 6.65 3.81
N ARG A 101 -14.70 6.14 2.99
CA ARG A 101 -16.12 5.96 3.31
C ARG A 101 -16.30 4.85 4.34
N ILE A 102 -15.70 3.69 4.09
CA ILE A 102 -15.82 2.52 4.97
C ILE A 102 -14.87 2.58 6.17
N GLY A 103 -13.81 3.37 6.09
CA GLY A 103 -12.75 3.48 7.10
C GLY A 103 -12.55 4.88 7.64
N LYS A 104 -12.35 5.02 8.96
CA LYS A 104 -12.00 6.33 9.57
C LYS A 104 -10.66 6.88 9.08
N LYS A 105 -9.71 6.01 8.75
CA LYS A 105 -8.38 6.35 8.24
C LYS A 105 -7.95 5.37 7.15
N GLY A 106 -7.33 5.89 6.10
CA GLY A 106 -6.72 5.10 5.04
C GLY A 106 -5.20 5.05 5.19
N ILE A 107 -4.58 3.90 4.97
CA ILE A 107 -3.12 3.78 4.84
C ILE A 107 -2.80 3.35 3.42
N VAL A 108 -2.04 4.15 2.70
CA VAL A 108 -1.67 3.88 1.30
C VAL A 108 -0.16 3.82 1.17
N SER A 109 0.36 2.79 0.52
CA SER A 109 1.78 2.70 0.19
C SER A 109 2.02 2.31 -1.27
N PHE A 110 3.09 2.83 -1.85
CA PHE A 110 3.44 2.61 -3.25
C PHE A 110 4.94 2.82 -3.50
N PRO A 111 5.52 2.19 -4.54
CA PRO A 111 6.89 2.45 -4.97
C PRO A 111 7.05 3.89 -5.46
N ASN A 112 8.15 4.53 -5.11
CA ASN A 112 8.49 5.88 -5.53
C ASN A 112 9.29 5.87 -6.83
N PHE A 113 8.64 6.17 -7.96
CA PHE A 113 9.28 6.18 -9.28
C PHE A 113 10.30 7.31 -9.45
N SER A 114 10.34 8.30 -8.56
CA SER A 114 11.32 9.39 -8.65
C SER A 114 12.66 9.08 -7.96
N HIS A 115 12.87 7.83 -7.53
CA HIS A 115 14.14 7.38 -6.95
C HIS A 115 15.31 7.57 -7.94
N TRP A 116 16.48 7.95 -7.43
CA TRP A 116 17.63 8.34 -8.26
C TRP A 116 18.08 7.25 -9.24
N ARG A 117 17.96 5.97 -8.89
CA ARG A 117 18.32 4.86 -9.79
C ARG A 117 17.41 4.79 -11.01
N VAL A 118 16.11 5.02 -10.81
CA VAL A 118 15.11 5.03 -11.91
C VAL A 118 15.44 6.17 -12.87
N ARG A 119 15.72 7.36 -12.34
CA ARG A 119 16.14 8.53 -13.15
C ARG A 119 17.44 8.29 -13.89
N LEU A 120 18.45 7.74 -13.21
CA LEU A 120 19.76 7.51 -13.80
C LEU A 120 19.67 6.49 -14.93
N GLN A 121 18.94 5.38 -14.73
CA GLN A 121 18.75 4.37 -15.77
C GLN A 121 18.04 4.94 -17.00
N LEU A 122 16.97 5.71 -16.80
CA LEU A 122 16.29 6.36 -17.93
C LEU A 122 17.22 7.33 -18.66
N LEU A 123 17.98 8.13 -17.91
CA LEU A 123 18.94 9.10 -18.47
C LEU A 123 20.06 8.43 -19.26
N THR A 124 20.65 7.35 -18.75
CA THR A 124 21.83 6.72 -19.36
C THR A 124 21.50 5.69 -20.43
N THR A 125 20.33 5.04 -20.34
CA THR A 125 19.95 3.96 -21.27
C THR A 125 18.89 4.38 -22.27
N GLY A 126 18.08 5.40 -21.98
CA GLY A 126 16.91 5.77 -22.78
C GLY A 126 15.75 4.76 -22.73
N HIS A 127 15.86 3.69 -21.94
CA HIS A 127 14.86 2.63 -21.83
C HIS A 127 14.03 2.78 -20.56
N ALA A 128 12.81 2.20 -20.58
CA ALA A 128 11.98 2.09 -19.40
C ALA A 128 12.75 1.40 -18.24
N PRO A 129 12.85 2.02 -17.05
CA PRO A 129 13.66 1.47 -15.97
C PRO A 129 13.10 0.15 -15.41
N VAL A 130 13.95 -0.87 -15.37
CA VAL A 130 13.66 -2.14 -14.67
C VAL A 130 14.47 -2.17 -13.39
N THR A 131 13.79 -2.20 -12.25
CA THR A 131 14.42 -2.16 -10.92
C THR A 131 13.89 -3.27 -10.02
N ARG A 132 14.47 -3.47 -8.84
CA ARG A 132 13.98 -4.47 -7.88
C ARG A 132 12.54 -4.19 -7.42
N GLN A 133 12.16 -2.93 -7.33
CA GLN A 133 10.81 -2.50 -6.95
C GLN A 133 9.83 -2.54 -8.12
N LEU A 134 10.35 -2.56 -9.36
CA LEU A 134 9.59 -2.62 -10.61
C LEU A 134 10.24 -3.65 -11.53
N PRO A 135 10.14 -4.95 -11.22
CA PRO A 135 10.86 -6.02 -11.91
C PRO A 135 10.17 -6.44 -13.22
N TYR A 136 9.39 -5.55 -13.82
CA TYR A 136 8.54 -5.82 -14.97
C TYR A 136 8.98 -4.99 -16.16
N GLN A 137 8.79 -5.53 -17.36
CA GLN A 137 8.95 -4.78 -18.60
C GLN A 137 7.76 -3.82 -18.78
N TRP A 138 7.97 -2.72 -19.50
CA TRP A 138 6.93 -1.70 -19.67
C TRP A 138 5.67 -2.22 -20.38
N TYR A 139 5.80 -3.26 -21.21
CA TYR A 139 4.72 -3.89 -21.95
C TYR A 139 4.05 -5.07 -21.20
N ASP A 140 4.60 -5.50 -20.07
CA ASP A 140 4.12 -6.63 -19.29
C ASP A 140 4.30 -6.34 -17.79
N THR A 141 3.61 -5.29 -17.33
CA THR A 141 3.65 -4.82 -15.94
C THR A 141 2.23 -4.70 -15.39
N PRO A 142 1.97 -5.17 -14.15
CA PRO A 142 0.71 -4.90 -13.47
C PRO A 142 0.64 -3.45 -12.98
N ASN A 143 1.79 -2.77 -12.85
CA ASN A 143 1.86 -1.40 -12.36
C ASN A 143 1.59 -0.43 -13.52
N ILE A 144 0.33 -0.02 -13.66
CA ILE A 144 -0.14 0.89 -14.72
C ILE A 144 0.04 2.38 -14.37
N ARG A 145 0.39 2.69 -13.12
CA ARG A 145 0.65 4.08 -12.66
C ARG A 145 2.12 4.28 -12.27
N VAL A 146 2.69 5.36 -12.78
CA VAL A 146 4.01 5.88 -12.38
C VAL A 146 3.79 6.93 -11.31
N LEU A 147 3.99 6.57 -10.04
CA LEU A 147 3.69 7.45 -8.90
C LEU A 147 4.96 7.95 -8.21
N THR A 148 4.99 9.23 -7.84
CA THR A 148 6.03 9.80 -6.98
C THR A 148 5.44 10.31 -5.66
N LEU A 149 6.30 10.50 -4.65
CA LEU A 149 5.86 11.09 -3.38
C LEU A 149 5.30 12.51 -3.56
N LYS A 150 5.80 13.27 -4.55
CA LYS A 150 5.30 14.62 -4.84
C LYS A 150 3.93 14.57 -5.53
N ASP A 151 3.75 13.63 -6.46
CA ASP A 151 2.47 13.47 -7.18
C ASP A 151 1.36 13.08 -6.22
N PHE A 152 1.59 12.13 -5.32
CA PHE A 152 0.57 11.75 -4.34
C PHE A 152 0.21 12.89 -3.38
N ARG A 153 1.20 13.68 -2.92
CA ARG A 153 0.92 14.87 -2.10
C ARG A 153 0.12 15.92 -2.86
N LYS A 154 0.39 16.10 -4.15
CA LYS A 154 -0.36 17.02 -5.02
C LYS A 154 -1.78 16.53 -5.20
N PHE A 155 -1.94 15.27 -5.61
CA PHE A 155 -3.22 14.59 -5.77
C PHE A 155 -4.08 14.70 -4.50
N ALA A 156 -3.54 14.34 -3.33
CA ALA A 156 -4.25 14.44 -2.07
C ALA A 156 -4.81 15.84 -1.79
N ARG A 157 -4.04 16.91 -2.11
CA ARG A 157 -4.53 18.29 -1.96
C ARG A 157 -5.61 18.65 -2.97
N GLU A 158 -5.51 18.18 -4.21
CA GLU A 158 -6.45 18.49 -5.29
C GLU A 158 -7.83 17.86 -5.05
N VAL A 159 -7.87 16.64 -4.52
CA VAL A 159 -9.12 15.89 -4.28
C VAL A 159 -9.66 16.03 -2.86
N GLY A 160 -8.92 16.68 -1.96
CA GLY A 160 -9.35 17.04 -0.61
C GLY A 160 -8.98 16.08 0.52
N TYR A 161 -8.05 15.14 0.31
CA TYR A 161 -7.58 14.24 1.36
C TYR A 161 -6.59 14.92 2.32
N ARG A 162 -6.76 14.66 3.61
CA ARG A 162 -5.84 15.13 4.65
C ARG A 162 -4.76 14.09 4.89
N ILE A 163 -3.51 14.44 4.59
CA ILE A 163 -2.35 13.62 4.97
C ILE A 163 -2.08 13.81 6.46
N LEU A 164 -2.39 12.80 7.27
CA LEU A 164 -2.23 12.81 8.72
C LEU A 164 -0.79 12.47 9.13
N LYS A 165 -0.19 11.50 8.44
CA LYS A 165 1.22 11.10 8.61
C LYS A 165 1.76 10.67 7.25
N GLU A 166 3.06 10.88 7.05
CA GLU A 166 3.77 10.31 5.92
C GLU A 166 5.16 9.83 6.36
N ILE A 167 5.63 8.76 5.73
CA ILE A 167 6.98 8.29 5.89
C ILE A 167 7.52 7.83 4.55
N ALA A 168 8.76 8.21 4.26
CA ALA A 168 9.48 7.78 3.08
C ALA A 168 10.58 6.82 3.53
N ILE A 169 10.71 5.68 2.85
CA ILE A 169 11.63 4.63 3.27
C ILE A 169 12.50 4.15 2.13
N GLU A 170 13.68 3.67 2.50
CA GLU A 170 14.53 2.87 1.66
C GLU A 170 14.52 1.43 2.16
N THR A 171 14.02 0.51 1.35
CA THR A 171 14.09 -0.91 1.65
C THR A 171 14.57 -1.69 0.44
N GLN A 172 15.43 -2.67 0.70
CA GLN A 172 15.85 -3.64 -0.30
C GLN A 172 14.96 -4.87 -0.16
N THR A 173 13.90 -4.99 -0.96
CA THR A 173 13.07 -6.20 -0.98
C THR A 173 13.95 -7.44 -1.28
N PRO A 174 13.83 -8.56 -0.54
CA PRO A 174 12.84 -8.89 0.50
C PRO A 174 13.32 -8.66 1.95
N ASN A 175 14.36 -7.86 2.18
CA ASN A 175 14.95 -7.69 3.51
C ASN A 175 13.94 -7.13 4.53
N ARG A 176 14.00 -7.69 5.74
CA ARG A 176 13.27 -7.20 6.92
C ARG A 176 13.81 -5.85 7.44
N GLN A 177 14.91 -5.36 6.86
CA GLN A 177 15.57 -4.12 7.26
C GLN A 177 15.33 -3.02 6.21
N GLY A 178 15.16 -1.81 6.70
CA GLY A 178 15.05 -0.61 5.88
C GLY A 178 15.38 0.63 6.71
N ASN A 179 15.50 1.75 6.02
CA ASN A 179 15.85 3.04 6.62
C ASN A 179 14.75 4.06 6.35
N ILE A 180 14.45 4.88 7.34
CA ILE A 180 13.57 6.04 7.16
C ILE A 180 14.38 7.15 6.51
N ILE A 181 13.90 7.66 5.38
CA ILE A 181 14.57 8.69 4.60
C ILE A 181 13.93 10.05 4.89
N ARG A 182 14.65 10.92 5.60
CA ARG A 182 14.19 12.29 5.90
C ARG A 182 14.78 13.35 4.96
N VAL A 183 16.00 13.14 4.48
CA VAL A 183 16.69 14.07 3.59
C VAL A 183 16.42 13.68 2.14
N MET A 184 15.93 14.63 1.34
CA MET A 184 15.60 14.45 -0.08
C MET A 184 14.77 13.17 -0.35
N PRO A 185 13.64 12.95 0.35
CA PRO A 185 12.89 11.69 0.28
C PRO A 185 12.44 11.35 -1.14
N ASN A 186 12.07 12.36 -1.92
CA ASN A 186 11.64 12.17 -3.31
C ASN A 186 12.73 11.52 -4.19
N VAL A 187 14.01 11.71 -3.86
CA VAL A 187 15.15 11.19 -4.63
C VAL A 187 15.70 9.90 -4.02
N ARG A 188 15.69 9.79 -2.69
CA ARG A 188 16.40 8.76 -1.94
C ARG A 188 15.53 7.62 -1.41
N ALA A 189 14.20 7.78 -1.37
CA ALA A 189 13.30 6.74 -0.91
C ALA A 189 12.83 5.86 -2.08
N THR A 190 12.72 4.57 -1.83
CA THR A 190 12.13 3.58 -2.74
C THR A 190 10.63 3.43 -2.57
N TYR A 191 10.08 3.75 -1.40
CA TYR A 191 8.64 3.71 -1.13
C TYR A 191 8.15 4.91 -0.31
N GLY A 192 6.88 5.25 -0.50
CA GLY A 192 6.14 6.15 0.38
C GLY A 192 5.02 5.40 1.09
N ILE A 193 4.75 5.78 2.33
CA ILE A 193 3.60 5.31 3.11
C ILE A 193 2.90 6.55 3.67
N PHE A 194 1.59 6.63 3.44
CA PHE A 194 0.77 7.78 3.81
C PHE A 194 -0.42 7.31 4.63
N LEU A 195 -0.63 7.93 5.79
CA LEU A 195 -1.87 7.84 6.55
C LEU A 195 -2.72 9.03 6.14
N ILE A 196 -3.90 8.76 5.61
CA ILE A 196 -4.84 9.76 5.11
C ILE A 196 -6.17 9.68 5.85
N GLY A 197 -6.89 10.80 5.87
CA GLY A 197 -8.23 10.93 6.41
C GLY A 197 -9.04 11.93 5.59
N THR A 198 -10.33 12.03 5.91
CA THR A 198 -11.24 13.08 5.43
C THR A 198 -11.07 14.39 6.20
#